data_AF-A0A351ME50-F1
#
_entry.id   AF-A0A351ME50-F1
#
_cell.length_a   1.000
_cell.length_b   1.000
_cell.length_c   1.000
_cell.angle_alpha   90.00
_cell.angle_beta   90.00
_cell.angle_gamma   90.00
#
_symmetry.space_group_name_H-M   'P 1'
#
loop_
_entity.id
_entity.type
_entity.pdbx_description
1 polymer ?
#
loop_
_entity_poly.entity_id
_entity_poly.type
_entity_poly.pdbx_seq_one_letter_code
_entity_poly.pdbx_strand_id
1 'polypeptide(L)'
;MDEELTHRPVAQGIWSTGLHLSAEVRAVTPQIDRLLLDLGVQTEDLRQRLVQRVLRRLQSQVERDRPSGLALAEHAVRETFAFIDDWIARAVAMAGAECSDLMPLRAALVHGALPDWPQALLSPPLPGICERLLAAAPRPLPAAAPLAMPTAELRLRRFRPLAWLLRCWPRRG
;
A
#
# COMPACT_ATOMS: atom_id res chain seq x y z
N MET A 1 46.37 12.15 -48.15
CA MET A 1 45.26 13.12 -48.05
C MET A 1 44.10 12.44 -48.70
N ASP A 2 43.17 11.92 -47.90
CA ASP A 2 41.74 11.77 -48.19
C ASP A 2 41.13 10.96 -47.03
N GLU A 3 40.48 11.70 -46.14
CA GLU A 3 39.72 11.22 -45.00
C GLU A 3 38.38 10.63 -45.48
N GLU A 4 38.28 9.31 -45.56
CA GLU A 4 37.00 8.64 -45.71
C GLU A 4 36.43 8.34 -44.31
N LEU A 5 35.84 9.37 -43.70
CA LEU A 5 35.06 9.30 -42.47
C LEU A 5 33.80 8.47 -42.71
N THR A 6 33.91 7.17 -42.46
CA THR A 6 32.79 6.23 -42.47
C THR A 6 31.84 6.60 -41.34
N HIS A 7 30.67 7.15 -41.70
CA HIS A 7 29.56 7.42 -40.80
C HIS A 7 29.17 6.15 -40.02
N ARG A 8 29.52 6.09 -38.73
CA ARG A 8 28.89 5.18 -37.77
C ARG A 8 27.43 5.60 -37.56
N PRO A 9 26.45 4.68 -37.58
CA PRO A 9 25.10 5.00 -37.17
C PRO A 9 25.09 5.32 -35.67
N VAL A 10 24.73 6.57 -35.34
CA VAL A 10 24.53 7.03 -33.96
C VAL A 10 23.24 6.42 -33.41
N ALA A 11 23.33 5.91 -32.19
CA ALA A 11 22.33 5.15 -31.46
C ALA A 11 20.90 5.74 -31.48
N GLN A 12 19.98 5.04 -32.15
CA GLN A 12 18.53 5.27 -32.05
C GLN A 12 17.86 4.56 -30.85
N GLY A 13 18.63 3.99 -29.90
CA GLY A 13 18.10 3.08 -28.87
C GLY A 13 17.76 3.68 -27.50
N ILE A 14 18.02 4.96 -27.25
CA ILE A 14 17.97 5.51 -25.87
C ILE A 14 16.65 6.23 -25.54
N TRP A 15 15.90 6.69 -26.55
CA TRP A 15 14.66 7.46 -26.35
C TRP A 15 13.42 6.60 -26.14
N SER A 16 13.43 5.33 -26.56
CA SER A 16 12.27 4.44 -26.47
C SER A 16 12.01 3.94 -25.04
N THR A 17 13.07 3.72 -24.24
CA THR A 17 12.94 3.17 -22.89
C THR A 17 12.23 4.13 -21.92
N GLY A 18 12.49 5.44 -22.01
CA GLY A 18 11.83 6.43 -21.14
C GLY A 18 10.34 6.60 -21.46
N LEU A 19 9.97 6.54 -22.74
CA LEU A 19 8.58 6.61 -23.19
C LEU A 19 7.78 5.36 -22.78
N HIS A 20 8.39 4.17 -22.88
CA HIS A 20 7.76 2.92 -22.44
C HIS A 20 7.53 2.89 -20.92
N LEU A 21 8.53 3.27 -20.12
CA LEU A 21 8.38 3.35 -18.66
C LEU A 21 7.29 4.35 -18.26
N SER A 22 7.19 5.49 -18.95
CA SER A 22 6.13 6.48 -18.70
C SER A 22 4.73 5.95 -19.03
N ALA A 23 4.59 5.14 -20.08
CA ALA A 23 3.33 4.51 -20.46
C ALA A 23 2.93 3.41 -19.46
N GLU A 24 3.87 2.58 -19.01
CA GLU A 24 3.63 1.54 -18.01
C GLU A 24 3.26 2.14 -16.65
N VAL A 25 3.97 3.17 -16.19
CA VAL A 25 3.62 3.90 -14.96
C VAL A 25 2.25 4.56 -15.08
N ARG A 26 1.88 5.06 -16.25
CA ARG A 26 0.52 5.58 -16.48
C ARG A 26 -0.53 4.48 -16.48
N ALA A 27 -0.20 3.26 -16.90
CA ALA A 27 -1.13 2.13 -16.91
C ALA A 27 -1.57 1.70 -15.50
N VAL A 28 -0.81 2.04 -14.44
CA VAL A 28 -1.19 1.75 -13.05
C VAL A 28 -2.03 2.86 -12.38
N THR A 29 -2.37 3.92 -13.12
CA THR A 29 -3.22 5.02 -12.63
C THR A 29 -4.56 4.53 -12.05
N PRO A 30 -5.31 3.64 -12.72
CA PRO A 30 -6.60 3.16 -12.19
C PRO A 30 -6.48 2.42 -10.86
N GLN A 31 -5.37 1.73 -10.61
CA GLN A 31 -5.12 0.99 -9.38
C GLN A 31 -4.87 1.94 -8.21
N ILE A 32 -4.09 2.99 -8.41
CA ILE A 32 -3.86 4.03 -7.41
C ILE A 32 -5.17 4.77 -7.12
N ASP A 33 -5.92 5.13 -8.17
CA ASP A 33 -7.21 5.79 -8.05
C ASP A 33 -8.20 4.95 -7.24
N ARG A 34 -8.33 3.66 -7.57
CA ARG A 34 -9.16 2.70 -6.87
C ARG A 34 -8.77 2.55 -5.40
N LEU A 35 -7.48 2.45 -5.13
CA LEU A 35 -6.98 2.36 -3.75
C LEU A 35 -7.34 3.61 -2.94
N LEU A 36 -7.22 4.80 -3.51
CA LEU A 36 -7.59 6.04 -2.83
C LEU A 36 -9.10 6.14 -2.60
N LEU A 37 -9.93 5.62 -3.51
CA LEU A 37 -11.38 5.48 -3.29
C LEU A 37 -11.67 4.53 -2.13
N ASP A 38 -11.01 3.37 -2.09
CA ASP A 38 -11.18 2.38 -1.03
C ASP A 38 -10.71 2.91 0.34
N LEU A 39 -9.75 3.84 0.34
CA LEU A 39 -9.32 4.59 1.53
C LEU A 39 -10.26 5.76 1.91
N GLY A 40 -11.30 6.02 1.14
CA GLY A 40 -12.33 7.03 1.44
C GLY A 40 -12.09 8.42 0.80
N VAL A 41 -11.18 8.56 -0.16
CA VAL A 41 -10.98 9.83 -0.89
C VAL A 41 -12.04 10.01 -1.97
N GLN A 42 -13.21 10.52 -1.58
CA GLN A 42 -14.38 10.61 -2.47
C GLN A 42 -14.31 11.77 -3.48
N THR A 43 -13.62 12.86 -3.16
CA THR A 43 -13.54 14.03 -4.04
C THR A 43 -12.63 13.75 -5.24
N GLU A 44 -13.19 13.79 -6.45
CA GLU A 44 -12.47 13.53 -7.70
C GLU A 44 -11.21 14.38 -7.87
N ASP A 45 -11.33 15.71 -7.73
CA ASP A 45 -10.19 16.63 -7.88
C ASP A 45 -9.04 16.30 -6.93
N LEU A 46 -9.36 16.04 -5.66
CA LEU A 46 -8.37 15.68 -4.65
C LEU A 46 -7.71 14.35 -4.98
N ARG A 47 -8.50 13.37 -5.41
CA ARG A 47 -7.99 12.06 -5.79
C ARG A 47 -7.04 12.15 -6.98
N GLN A 48 -7.42 12.88 -8.03
CA GLN A 48 -6.54 13.13 -9.18
C GLN A 48 -5.23 13.79 -8.77
N ARG A 49 -5.27 14.80 -7.89
CA ARG A 49 -4.06 15.47 -7.39
C ARG A 49 -3.15 14.53 -6.59
N LEU A 50 -3.73 13.64 -5.79
CA LEU A 50 -2.99 12.62 -5.04
C LEU A 50 -2.41 11.55 -5.97
N VAL A 51 -3.19 11.06 -6.94
CA VAL A 51 -2.72 10.15 -7.99
C VAL A 51 -1.50 10.74 -8.71
N GLN A 52 -1.57 12.01 -9.15
CA GLN A 52 -0.43 12.66 -9.80
C GLN A 52 0.79 12.80 -8.89
N ARG A 53 0.60 12.90 -7.57
CA ARG A 53 1.70 12.97 -6.61
C ARG A 53 2.34 11.60 -6.40
N VAL A 54 1.54 10.54 -6.29
CA VAL A 54 2.02 9.16 -6.20
C VAL A 54 2.71 8.74 -7.50
N LEU A 55 2.13 9.04 -8.67
CA LEU A 55 2.73 8.69 -9.97
C LEU A 55 4.10 9.33 -10.19
N ARG A 56 4.27 10.62 -9.84
CA ARG A 56 5.57 11.29 -9.91
C ARG A 56 6.61 10.60 -9.03
N ARG A 57 6.22 10.22 -7.82
CA ARG A 57 7.09 9.50 -6.88
C ARG A 57 7.42 8.10 -7.39
N LEU A 58 6.43 7.36 -7.89
CA LEU A 58 6.57 6.04 -8.47
C LEU A 58 7.52 6.05 -9.66
N GLN A 59 7.40 7.04 -10.56
CA GLN A 59 8.30 7.21 -11.69
C GLN A 59 9.77 7.31 -11.24
N SER A 60 10.06 8.14 -10.23
CA SER A 60 11.41 8.26 -9.65
C SER A 60 11.95 6.97 -9.00
N GLN A 61 11.08 6.01 -8.64
CA GLN A 61 11.49 4.71 -8.09
C GLN A 61 11.66 3.66 -9.20
N VAL A 62 10.74 3.63 -10.16
CA VAL A 62 10.76 2.71 -11.28
C VAL A 62 11.99 2.92 -12.17
N GLU A 63 12.44 4.16 -12.32
CA GLU A 63 13.70 4.46 -13.02
C GLU A 63 14.93 3.80 -12.37
N ARG A 64 14.89 3.55 -11.06
CA ARG A 64 15.96 2.88 -10.31
C ARG A 64 15.84 1.35 -10.36
N ASP A 65 14.66 0.82 -10.08
CA ASP A 65 14.46 -0.62 -9.86
C ASP A 65 13.94 -1.39 -11.09
N ARG A 66 13.40 -0.67 -12.09
CA ARG A 66 12.77 -1.19 -13.32
C ARG A 66 11.79 -2.37 -13.12
N PRO A 67 10.82 -2.29 -12.19
CA PRO A 67 9.75 -3.28 -12.11
C PRO A 67 8.84 -3.21 -13.33
N SER A 68 8.27 -4.34 -13.76
CA SER A 68 7.34 -4.41 -14.90
C SER A 68 6.12 -5.31 -14.59
N GLY A 69 5.04 -5.12 -15.36
CA GLY A 69 3.83 -5.93 -15.25
C GLY A 69 3.19 -5.92 -13.85
N LEU A 70 2.91 -7.10 -13.29
CA LEU A 70 2.30 -7.24 -11.95
C LEU A 70 3.16 -6.59 -10.85
N ALA A 71 4.48 -6.69 -10.94
CA ALA A 71 5.39 -6.11 -9.97
C ALA A 71 5.28 -4.58 -9.94
N LEU A 72 4.95 -3.94 -11.07
CA LEU A 72 4.72 -2.50 -11.12
C LEU A 72 3.42 -2.10 -10.40
N ALA A 73 2.36 -2.89 -10.52
CA ALA A 73 1.11 -2.65 -9.80
C ALA A 73 1.28 -2.80 -8.28
N GLU A 74 1.99 -3.84 -7.83
CA GLU A 74 2.35 -4.00 -6.41
C GLU A 74 3.21 -2.84 -5.92
N HIS A 75 4.17 -2.40 -6.73
CA HIS A 75 5.01 -1.24 -6.42
C HIS A 75 4.15 0.03 -6.28
N ALA A 76 3.15 0.24 -7.15
CA ALA A 76 2.25 1.38 -7.08
C ALA A 76 1.40 1.39 -5.80
N VAL A 77 0.88 0.23 -5.38
CA VAL A 77 0.17 0.08 -4.09
C VAL A 77 1.10 0.43 -2.93
N ARG A 78 2.30 -0.16 -2.91
CA ARG A 78 3.30 0.10 -1.87
C ARG A 78 3.69 1.57 -1.81
N GLU A 79 3.90 2.22 -2.94
CA GLU A 79 4.24 3.65 -3.00
C GLU A 79 3.10 4.55 -2.56
N THR A 80 1.84 4.15 -2.78
CA THR A 80 0.68 4.89 -2.26
C THR A 80 0.68 4.87 -0.73
N PHE A 81 0.90 3.71 -0.11
CA PHE A 81 1.02 3.62 1.35
C PHE A 81 2.28 4.31 1.87
N ALA A 82 3.43 4.16 1.21
CA ALA A 82 4.67 4.82 1.60
C ALA A 82 4.53 6.36 1.54
N PHE A 83 3.79 6.89 0.56
CA PHE A 83 3.48 8.31 0.49
C PHE A 83 2.70 8.81 1.71
N ILE A 84 1.71 8.05 2.17
CA ILE A 84 0.92 8.35 3.38
C ILE A 84 1.80 8.23 4.62
N ASP A 85 2.51 7.11 4.75
CA ASP A 85 3.36 6.80 5.90
C ASP A 85 4.46 7.85 6.07
N ASP A 86 5.10 8.31 5.00
CA ASP A 86 6.08 9.40 5.04
C ASP A 86 5.47 10.73 5.52
N TRP A 87 4.22 11.01 5.16
CA TRP A 87 3.54 12.20 5.64
C TRP A 87 3.25 12.11 7.12
N ILE A 88 2.80 10.95 7.60
CA ILE A 88 2.57 10.68 9.03
C ILE A 88 3.89 10.78 9.80
N ALA A 89 4.96 10.15 9.30
CA ALA A 89 6.28 10.19 9.92
C ALA A 89 6.81 11.62 10.07
N ARG A 90 6.61 12.49 9.07
CA ARG A 90 6.95 13.92 9.20
C ARG A 90 6.11 14.62 10.27
N ALA A 91 4.81 14.32 10.37
CA ALA A 91 3.96 14.90 11.40
C ALA A 91 4.43 14.49 12.82
N VAL A 92 4.80 13.22 12.99
CA VAL A 92 5.35 12.67 14.23
C VAL A 92 6.70 13.31 14.58
N ALA A 93 7.61 13.42 13.61
CA ALA A 93 8.92 14.03 13.80
C ALA A 93 8.82 15.51 14.21
N MET A 94 7.86 16.26 13.64
CA MET A 94 7.61 17.65 14.04
C MET A 94 7.19 17.80 15.50
N ALA A 95 6.51 16.80 16.06
CA ALA A 95 6.11 16.78 17.46
C ALA A 95 7.20 16.24 18.40
N GLY A 96 8.35 15.81 17.86
CA GLY A 96 9.41 15.16 18.64
C GLY A 96 8.99 13.82 19.25
N ALA A 97 7.93 13.20 18.73
CA ALA A 97 7.41 11.94 19.25
C ALA A 97 8.18 10.76 18.66
N GLU A 98 8.47 9.76 19.50
CA GLU A 98 8.98 8.47 19.03
C GLU A 98 7.80 7.56 18.69
N CYS A 99 7.65 7.22 17.42
CA CYS A 99 6.64 6.25 16.97
C CYS A 99 7.27 5.31 15.95
N SER A 100 7.42 4.04 16.32
CA SER A 100 8.01 3.01 15.47
C SER A 100 6.99 2.31 14.58
N ASP A 101 5.70 2.31 14.95
CA ASP A 101 4.62 1.68 14.21
C ASP A 101 3.65 2.73 13.65
N LEU A 102 3.65 2.89 12.33
CA LEU A 102 2.78 3.84 11.62
C LEU A 102 1.40 3.25 11.31
N MET A 103 1.20 1.93 11.45
CA MET A 103 -0.06 1.28 11.10
C MET A 103 -1.25 1.82 11.92
N PRO A 104 -1.16 1.99 13.26
CA PRO A 104 -2.25 2.57 14.06
C PRO A 104 -2.56 4.02 13.67
N LEU A 105 -1.53 4.80 13.32
CA LEU A 105 -1.69 6.19 12.89
C LEU A 105 -2.35 6.28 11.52
N ARG A 106 -2.01 5.38 10.59
CA ARG A 106 -2.69 5.27 9.31
C ARG A 106 -4.15 4.87 9.48
N ALA A 107 -4.43 3.90 10.36
CA ALA A 107 -5.80 3.53 10.69
C ALA A 107 -6.57 4.73 11.25
N ALA A 108 -5.98 5.48 12.18
CA ALA A 108 -6.58 6.71 12.72
C ALA A 108 -6.88 7.73 11.62
N LEU A 109 -5.92 7.97 10.72
CA LEU A 109 -6.07 8.88 9.59
C LEU A 109 -7.28 8.49 8.71
N VAL A 110 -7.32 7.23 8.28
CA VAL A 110 -8.36 6.68 7.39
C VAL A 110 -9.72 6.62 8.10
N HIS A 111 -9.75 6.38 9.40
CA HIS A 111 -10.97 6.38 10.22
C HIS A 111 -11.45 7.77 10.66
N GLY A 112 -10.83 8.84 10.16
CA GLY A 112 -11.36 10.20 10.33
C GLY A 112 -10.80 10.98 11.52
N ALA A 113 -9.64 10.60 12.07
CA ALA A 113 -8.90 11.44 13.03
C ALA A 113 -8.64 12.86 12.49
N LEU A 114 -8.55 12.97 11.16
CA LEU A 114 -8.51 14.21 10.42
C LEU A 114 -9.56 14.16 9.31
N PRO A 115 -10.70 14.86 9.45
CA PRO A 115 -11.76 14.84 8.44
C PRO A 115 -11.29 15.21 7.04
N ASP A 116 -10.38 16.19 6.94
CA ASP A 116 -9.82 16.69 5.69
C ASP A 116 -8.44 16.09 5.36
N TRP A 117 -8.13 14.88 5.85
CA TRP A 117 -6.83 14.26 5.63
C TRP A 117 -6.39 14.16 4.15
N PRO A 118 -7.29 13.90 3.16
CA PRO A 118 -6.84 13.79 1.77
C PRO A 118 -6.29 15.13 1.26
N GLN A 119 -6.93 16.24 1.68
CA GLN A 119 -6.46 17.58 1.39
C GLN A 119 -5.14 17.87 2.14
N ALA A 120 -5.02 17.44 3.40
CA ALA A 120 -3.83 17.65 4.21
C ALA A 120 -2.57 16.97 3.62
N LEU A 121 -2.70 15.82 2.97
CA LEU A 121 -1.60 15.11 2.31
C LEU A 121 -0.94 15.89 1.17
N LEU A 122 -1.64 16.88 0.60
CA LEU A 122 -1.11 17.71 -0.48
C LEU A 122 -0.10 18.76 0.01
N SER A 123 -0.04 18.97 1.32
CA SER A 123 0.81 19.97 2.00
C SER A 123 1.71 19.32 3.05
N PRO A 124 2.78 19.99 3.50
CA PRO A 124 3.51 19.57 4.69
C PRO A 124 2.58 19.49 5.91
N PRO A 125 2.81 18.55 6.84
CA PRO A 125 2.01 18.45 8.05
C PRO A 125 2.15 19.72 8.90
N LEU A 126 1.05 20.09 9.56
CA LEU A 126 0.99 21.23 10.48
C LEU A 126 1.23 20.78 11.93
N PRO A 127 1.67 21.67 12.83
CA PRO A 127 1.69 21.40 14.27
C PRO A 127 0.30 20.97 14.77
N GLY A 128 0.23 20.09 15.78
CA GLY A 128 -1.05 19.61 16.31
C GLY A 128 -1.68 18.43 15.55
N ILE A 129 -1.10 18.01 14.42
CA ILE A 129 -1.56 16.83 13.67
C ILE A 129 -1.17 15.54 14.41
N CYS A 130 0.06 15.48 14.92
CA CYS A 130 0.57 14.29 15.61
C CYS A 130 -0.30 13.95 16.83
N GLU A 131 -0.63 14.94 17.64
CA GLU A 131 -1.44 14.80 18.84
C GLU A 131 -2.84 14.27 18.51
N ARG A 132 -3.46 14.75 17.42
CA ARG A 132 -4.75 14.24 16.95
C ARG A 132 -4.67 12.80 16.48
N LEU A 133 -3.63 12.45 15.71
CA LEU A 133 -3.44 11.09 15.23
C LEU A 133 -3.15 10.13 16.38
N LEU A 134 -2.31 10.50 17.34
CA LEU A 134 -2.01 9.70 18.53
C LEU A 134 -3.23 9.54 19.44
N ALA A 135 -4.04 10.59 19.62
CA ALA A 135 -5.26 10.53 20.42
C ALA A 135 -6.33 9.61 19.80
N ALA A 136 -6.40 9.55 18.47
CA ALA A 136 -7.33 8.71 17.73
C ALA A 136 -6.77 7.32 17.37
N ALA A 137 -5.47 7.09 17.57
CA ALA A 137 -4.82 5.82 17.28
C ALA A 137 -5.48 4.69 18.10
N PRO A 138 -5.86 3.57 17.46
CA PRO A 138 -6.32 2.40 18.18
C PRO A 138 -5.26 1.98 19.19
N ARG A 139 -5.64 1.86 20.46
CA ARG A 139 -4.75 1.32 21.47
C ARG A 139 -4.62 -0.19 21.24
N PRO A 140 -3.39 -0.75 21.30
CA PRO A 140 -3.23 -2.19 21.22
C PRO A 140 -4.05 -2.86 22.33
N LEU A 141 -4.81 -3.89 21.96
CA LEU A 141 -5.49 -4.74 22.93
C LEU A 141 -4.43 -5.32 23.88
N PRO A 142 -4.67 -5.32 25.20
CA PRO A 142 -3.75 -5.97 26.12
C PRO A 142 -3.59 -7.44 25.73
N ALA A 143 -2.39 -7.99 25.92
CA ALA A 143 -2.11 -9.39 25.67
C ALA A 143 -3.19 -10.24 26.35
N ALA A 144 -3.77 -11.19 25.62
CA ALA A 144 -4.82 -12.05 26.15
C ALA A 144 -4.28 -12.74 27.40
N ALA A 145 -4.85 -12.41 28.55
CA ALA A 145 -4.56 -13.14 29.77
C ALA A 145 -4.99 -14.59 29.55
N PRO A 146 -4.15 -15.60 29.88
CA PRO A 146 -4.56 -16.98 29.80
C PRO A 146 -5.79 -17.16 30.70
N LEU A 147 -6.96 -17.35 30.08
CA LEU A 147 -8.14 -17.75 30.81
C LEU A 147 -7.84 -19.15 31.36
N ALA A 148 -7.87 -19.29 32.68
CA ALA A 148 -7.87 -20.60 33.33
C ALA A 148 -9.17 -21.31 32.94
N MET A 149 -9.17 -21.94 31.77
CA MET A 149 -10.31 -22.67 31.26
C MET A 149 -10.30 -24.06 31.91
N PRO A 150 -11.32 -24.45 32.67
CA PRO A 150 -11.43 -25.84 33.10
C PRO A 150 -11.53 -26.72 31.84
N THR A 151 -10.65 -27.69 31.74
CA THR A 151 -10.60 -28.64 30.62
C THR A 151 -11.88 -29.47 30.63
N ALA A 152 -12.88 -29.04 29.86
CA ALA A 152 -14.10 -29.83 29.67
C ALA A 152 -13.85 -30.85 28.56
N GLU A 153 -13.80 -32.14 28.91
CA GLU A 153 -13.82 -33.21 27.92
C GLU A 153 -15.15 -33.20 27.15
N LEU A 154 -15.10 -32.78 25.89
CA LEU A 154 -16.22 -32.92 24.97
C LEU A 154 -16.37 -34.40 24.59
N ARG A 155 -17.16 -35.14 25.36
CA ARG A 155 -17.62 -36.47 24.95
C ARG A 155 -18.58 -36.33 23.78
N LEU A 156 -18.05 -36.39 22.56
CA LEU A 156 -18.84 -36.49 21.34
C LEU A 156 -19.67 -37.78 21.40
N ARG A 157 -20.96 -37.64 21.69
CA ARG A 157 -21.92 -38.74 21.66
C ARG A 157 -22.07 -39.17 20.20
N ARG A 158 -21.33 -40.22 19.81
CA ARG A 158 -21.38 -40.96 18.53
C ARG A 158 -22.21 -40.26 17.44
N PHE A 159 -21.59 -39.31 16.74
CA PHE A 159 -22.12 -38.81 15.48
C PHE A 159 -22.06 -39.97 14.46
N ARG A 160 -23.22 -40.54 14.14
CA ARG A 160 -23.37 -41.63 13.16
C ARG A 160 -23.24 -41.25 11.65
N PRO A 161 -23.19 -39.98 11.18
CA PRO A 161 -23.17 -39.74 9.73
C PRO A 161 -21.79 -39.98 9.08
N LEU A 162 -20.69 -40.04 9.84
CA LEU A 162 -19.34 -40.29 9.29
C LEU A 162 -19.15 -41.73 8.76
N ALA A 163 -19.95 -42.69 9.24
CA ALA A 163 -19.90 -44.06 8.74
C ALA A 163 -20.44 -44.20 7.31
N TRP A 164 -21.35 -43.31 6.88
CA TRP A 164 -21.88 -43.31 5.51
C TRP A 164 -20.85 -42.71 4.53
N LEU A 165 -20.15 -41.65 4.95
CA LEU A 165 -19.10 -41.01 4.14
C LEU A 165 -17.91 -41.93 3.85
N LEU A 166 -17.53 -42.80 4.80
CA LEU A 166 -16.48 -43.81 4.59
C LEU A 166 -16.91 -44.96 3.67
N ARG A 167 -18.23 -45.15 3.46
CA ARG A 167 -18.79 -46.21 2.63
C ARG A 167 -18.90 -45.82 1.14
N CYS A 168 -18.94 -44.53 0.86
CA CYS A 168 -19.05 -43.97 -0.49
C CYS A 168 -17.69 -43.61 -1.12
N TRP A 169 -16.57 -43.83 -0.43
CA TRP A 169 -15.25 -43.56 -1.00
C TRP A 169 -14.81 -44.71 -1.91
N PRO A 170 -14.63 -44.48 -3.23
CA PRO A 170 -14.14 -45.51 -4.12
C PRO A 170 -12.67 -45.79 -3.79
N ARG A 171 -12.37 -47.04 -3.41
CA ARG A 171 -10.99 -47.55 -3.44
C ARG A 171 -10.53 -47.51 -4.89
N ARG A 172 -9.68 -46.55 -5.24
CA ARG A 172 -8.87 -46.64 -6.47
C ARG A 172 -7.89 -47.80 -6.25
N GLY A 173 -8.12 -48.90 -6.97
CA GLY A 173 -7.09 -49.87 -7.30
C GLY A 173 -6.23 -49.35 -8.44
#